data_AF-A0A7C9D278-F1
#
_entry.id   AF-A0A7C9D278-F1
#
_cell.length_a   1.000
_cell.length_b   1.000
_cell.length_c   1.000
_cell.angle_alpha   90.00
_cell.angle_beta   90.00
_cell.angle_gamma   90.00
#
_symmetry.space_group_name_H-M   'P 1'
#
loop_
_entity.id
_entity.type
_entity.pdbx_description
1 polymer ?
#
loop_
_entity_poly.entity_id
_entity_poly.type
_entity_poly.pdbx_seq_one_letter_code
_entity_poly.pdbx_strand_id
1 'polypeptide(L)'
;MRVFRTWDSMISLFPKGGETIWGDLDWSPEKNQECEFIKKRVFWSSPSVGRTNSTTKNSILLKEDGNYGRIISFGKTASELHSSQLPTLGFKDFSPNDTRANSDICRHLLTEYDELSREIISEAGKHKAYTARTVLDLIRFVAPKMMQRAEAHFSHGIADDLDDPKYTHYKYWSNPLETRLPNAPDMEIYCLYGMGIPTERAYIYKLSSVDRCRSIPYRIDTSANAGSQGACLKGGVYFSDGDESVPLMSAGFMCARGWKGKTRFNPSGAPTYIREYPHQPPASLLEGRGSESAAHVDIMGNVALIKDVLRVAAGATGEELGGDQIFSDIVRMSRATRLTV
;
A
#
# COMPACT_ATOMS: atom_id res chain seq x y z
N MET A 1 23.63 7.66 -25.35
CA MET A 1 23.27 7.72 -23.92
C MET A 1 22.26 6.61 -23.63
N ARG A 2 22.68 5.47 -23.07
CA ARG A 2 21.77 4.40 -22.65
C ARG A 2 21.33 4.74 -21.22
N VAL A 3 20.20 5.44 -21.08
CA VAL A 3 19.58 5.61 -19.75
C VAL A 3 19.14 4.22 -19.31
N PHE A 4 19.68 3.72 -18.20
CA PHE A 4 19.27 2.43 -17.62
C PHE A 4 17.77 2.52 -17.30
N ARG A 5 16.94 1.80 -18.08
CA ARG A 5 15.49 1.70 -17.87
C ARG A 5 15.16 0.53 -16.95
N THR A 6 15.83 0.44 -15.81
CA THR A 6 15.54 -0.59 -14.82
C THR A 6 14.57 -0.03 -13.80
N TRP A 7 13.41 -0.66 -13.66
CA TRP A 7 12.39 -0.30 -12.66
C TRP A 7 12.56 -1.10 -11.36
N ASP A 8 13.74 -1.69 -11.15
CA ASP A 8 14.02 -2.60 -10.05
C ASP A 8 13.81 -1.94 -8.67
N SER A 9 13.98 -0.62 -8.56
CA SER A 9 13.70 0.13 -7.34
C SER A 9 12.21 0.17 -6.97
N MET A 10 11.28 -0.05 -7.91
CA MET A 10 9.85 -0.16 -7.61
C MET A 10 9.55 -1.32 -6.67
N ILE A 11 10.36 -2.38 -6.71
CA ILE A 11 10.21 -3.51 -5.81
C ILE A 11 10.42 -3.09 -4.35
N SER A 12 11.19 -2.03 -4.08
CA SER A 12 11.35 -1.50 -2.72
C SER A 12 10.06 -0.92 -2.10
N LEU A 13 9.13 -0.49 -2.96
CA LEU A 13 7.84 0.09 -2.57
C LEU A 13 6.75 -0.97 -2.36
N PHE A 14 7.04 -2.24 -2.67
CA PHE A 14 6.07 -3.31 -2.45
C PHE A 14 5.85 -3.55 -0.94
N PRO A 15 4.60 -3.86 -0.55
CA PRO A 15 4.24 -4.23 0.81
C PRO A 15 5.18 -5.27 1.44
N LYS A 16 5.80 -4.91 2.58
CA LYS A 16 6.62 -5.83 3.38
C LYS A 16 5.75 -6.53 4.43
N GLY A 17 6.07 -7.78 4.75
CA GLY A 17 5.38 -8.56 5.77
C GLY A 17 4.25 -9.45 5.26
N GLY A 18 3.97 -9.45 3.95
CA GLY A 18 2.99 -10.34 3.32
C GLY A 18 1.61 -10.31 3.98
N GLU A 19 0.95 -11.47 4.02
CA GLU A 19 -0.40 -11.61 4.57
C GLU A 19 -0.50 -11.33 6.07
N THR A 20 0.62 -11.47 6.80
CA THR A 20 0.67 -11.21 8.24
C THR A 20 0.29 -9.76 8.55
N ILE A 21 0.71 -8.83 7.70
CA ILE A 21 0.44 -7.39 7.84
C ILE A 21 -0.72 -6.94 6.96
N TRP A 22 -0.73 -7.36 5.70
CA TRP A 22 -1.59 -6.75 4.68
C TRP A 22 -2.90 -7.50 4.42
N GLY A 23 -3.09 -8.66 5.03
CA GLY A 23 -4.26 -9.49 4.81
C GLY A 23 -4.06 -10.60 3.79
N ASP A 24 -4.97 -11.57 3.83
CA ASP A 24 -5.06 -12.70 2.92
C ASP A 24 -6.24 -12.51 1.94
N LEU A 25 -6.68 -13.58 1.27
CA LEU A 25 -7.78 -13.48 0.31
C LEU A 25 -9.12 -13.11 0.94
N ASP A 26 -9.36 -13.36 2.23
CA ASP A 26 -10.67 -13.18 2.88
C ASP A 26 -10.64 -12.22 4.07
N TRP A 27 -9.45 -11.77 4.46
CA TRP A 27 -9.26 -10.91 5.61
C TRP A 27 -8.25 -9.80 5.34
N SER A 28 -8.50 -8.61 5.89
CA SER A 28 -7.52 -7.53 5.96
C SER A 28 -7.71 -6.68 7.23
N PRO A 29 -6.68 -5.95 7.68
CA PRO A 29 -6.77 -5.05 8.84
C PRO A 29 -7.75 -3.89 8.68
N GLU A 30 -7.94 -3.43 7.43
CA GLU A 30 -8.84 -2.34 7.05
C GLU A 30 -10.32 -2.76 7.07
N LYS A 31 -10.64 -4.01 7.45
CA LYS A 31 -12.03 -4.48 7.52
C LYS A 31 -12.88 -3.54 8.38
N ASN A 32 -14.08 -3.20 7.89
CA ASN A 32 -15.01 -2.20 8.44
C ASN A 32 -14.59 -0.73 8.33
N GLN A 33 -13.49 -0.41 7.64
CA GLN A 33 -13.13 0.98 7.43
C GLN A 33 -14.17 1.67 6.54
N GLU A 34 -14.72 2.78 7.03
CA GLU A 34 -15.68 3.57 6.27
C GLU A 34 -14.96 4.47 5.27
N CYS A 35 -15.44 4.52 4.02
CA CYS A 35 -14.90 5.40 2.99
C CYS A 35 -15.42 6.84 3.05
N GLU A 36 -15.67 7.33 4.26
CA GLU A 36 -16.22 8.68 4.51
C GLU A 36 -15.32 9.80 3.96
N PHE A 37 -14.02 9.56 3.87
CA PHE A 37 -13.04 10.47 3.24
C PHE A 37 -13.32 10.71 1.75
N ILE A 38 -14.02 9.80 1.06
CA ILE A 38 -14.47 10.01 -0.33
C ILE A 38 -15.68 10.96 -0.38
N LYS A 39 -16.60 10.91 0.59
CA LYS A 39 -17.79 11.79 0.65
C LYS A 39 -17.37 13.26 0.77
N LYS A 40 -16.32 13.54 1.56
CA LYS A 40 -15.73 14.88 1.70
C LYS A 40 -15.11 15.42 0.42
N ARG A 41 -14.80 14.62 -0.60
CA ARG A 41 -14.30 15.11 -1.90
C ARG A 41 -15.43 15.45 -2.88
N VAL A 42 -16.51 14.66 -2.88
CA VAL A 42 -17.64 14.82 -3.81
C VAL A 42 -18.49 16.06 -3.49
N PHE A 43 -18.68 16.40 -2.21
CA PHE A 43 -19.41 17.61 -1.82
C PHE A 43 -18.80 18.92 -2.32
N TRP A 44 -17.52 18.92 -2.68
CA TRP A 44 -16.79 20.11 -3.09
C TRP A 44 -16.62 20.21 -4.61
N SER A 45 -17.11 19.21 -5.36
CA SER A 45 -17.10 19.21 -6.83
C SER A 45 -18.37 19.86 -7.44
N SER A 46 -19.28 20.41 -6.63
CA SER A 46 -20.49 21.08 -7.11
C SER A 46 -20.78 22.34 -6.30
N PRO A 47 -20.69 23.54 -6.90
CA PRO A 47 -21.29 24.72 -6.30
C PRO A 47 -22.78 24.71 -6.66
N SER A 48 -23.60 24.00 -5.89
CA SER A 48 -25.05 24.21 -5.92
C SER A 48 -25.55 24.55 -4.52
N VAL A 49 -25.90 25.83 -4.39
CA VAL A 49 -26.63 26.42 -3.28
C VAL A 49 -27.92 25.62 -3.06
N GLY A 50 -28.12 25.12 -1.83
CA GLY A 50 -29.34 24.41 -1.48
C GLY A 50 -29.34 23.93 -0.03
N ARG A 51 -29.65 24.84 0.90
CA ARG A 51 -29.89 24.53 2.31
C ARG A 51 -31.12 23.62 2.39
N THR A 52 -30.94 22.35 2.77
CA THR A 52 -32.06 21.49 3.18
C THR A 52 -31.68 20.72 4.44
N ASN A 53 -32.52 20.87 5.47
CA ASN A 53 -32.44 20.13 6.71
C ASN A 53 -32.72 18.64 6.41
N SER A 54 -31.71 17.78 6.53
CA SER A 54 -31.94 16.33 6.45
C SER A 54 -32.13 15.75 7.84
N THR A 55 -33.38 15.42 8.13
CA THR A 55 -33.82 14.43 9.11
C THR A 55 -33.00 13.15 9.04
N THR A 56 -32.65 12.64 10.22
CA THR A 56 -32.05 11.33 10.48
C THR A 56 -32.82 10.23 9.74
N LYS A 57 -32.32 9.83 8.57
CA LYS A 57 -32.67 8.56 7.94
C LYS A 57 -31.49 7.62 8.12
N ASN A 58 -31.64 6.71 9.06
CA ASN A 58 -30.86 5.48 9.16
C ASN A 58 -31.10 4.64 7.89
N SER A 59 -30.40 4.93 6.79
CA SER A 59 -30.23 3.94 5.73
C SER A 59 -29.16 2.98 6.22
N ILE A 60 -29.55 1.72 6.41
CA ILE A 60 -28.63 0.60 6.63
C ILE A 60 -27.71 0.55 5.41
N LEU A 61 -26.56 1.21 5.49
CA LEU A 61 -25.49 1.15 4.51
C LEU A 61 -24.99 -0.30 4.56
N LEU A 62 -25.32 -1.07 3.52
CA LEU A 62 -24.65 -2.33 3.26
C LEU A 62 -23.16 -2.01 3.20
N LYS A 63 -22.42 -2.41 4.24
CA LYS A 63 -20.96 -2.34 4.27
C LYS A 63 -20.47 -3.20 3.12
N GLU A 64 -20.05 -2.57 2.03
CA GLU A 64 -19.27 -3.26 1.01
C GLU A 64 -17.89 -3.52 1.63
N ASP A 65 -17.74 -4.69 2.23
CA ASP A 65 -16.46 -5.19 2.75
C ASP A 65 -15.54 -5.49 1.57
N GLY A 66 -14.78 -4.48 1.12
CA GLY A 66 -13.72 -4.69 0.14
C GLY A 66 -12.64 -5.62 0.69
N ASN A 67 -12.29 -6.66 -0.06
CA ASN A 67 -11.20 -7.59 0.31
C ASN A 67 -9.83 -6.94 0.05
N TYR A 68 -9.38 -6.01 0.90
CA TYR A 68 -8.12 -5.28 0.70
C TYR A 68 -6.86 -6.16 0.79
N GLY A 69 -6.95 -7.38 1.34
CA GLY A 69 -5.83 -8.33 1.32
C GLY A 69 -5.47 -8.82 -0.09
N ARG A 70 -6.38 -8.65 -1.07
CA ARG A 70 -6.13 -8.87 -2.50
C ARG A 70 -5.55 -7.62 -3.13
N ILE A 71 -4.22 -7.49 -3.15
CA ILE A 71 -3.52 -6.35 -3.75
C ILE A 71 -3.82 -6.22 -5.25
N ILE A 72 -3.91 -7.35 -5.95
CA ILE A 72 -4.27 -7.41 -7.37
C ILE A 72 -5.40 -8.42 -7.55
N SER A 73 -6.45 -8.05 -8.28
CA SER A 73 -7.50 -8.97 -8.72
C SER A 73 -7.72 -8.86 -10.23
N PHE A 74 -7.94 -9.97 -10.93
CA PHE A 74 -8.27 -9.99 -12.36
C PHE A 74 -9.77 -10.12 -12.57
N GLY A 75 -10.43 -8.97 -12.73
CA GLY A 75 -11.87 -8.81 -12.89
C GLY A 75 -12.60 -8.53 -11.56
N LYS A 76 -13.69 -7.74 -11.62
CA LYS A 76 -14.47 -7.33 -10.45
C LYS A 76 -15.05 -8.51 -9.66
N THR A 77 -15.57 -9.52 -10.35
CA THR A 77 -16.10 -10.71 -9.67
C THR A 77 -15.03 -11.37 -8.80
N ALA A 78 -13.79 -11.47 -9.29
CA ALA A 78 -12.69 -12.07 -8.53
C ALA A 78 -12.26 -11.24 -7.30
N SER A 79 -12.54 -9.94 -7.24
CA SER A 79 -12.26 -9.14 -6.03
C SER A 79 -13.32 -9.34 -4.94
N GLU A 80 -14.51 -9.82 -5.29
CA GLU A 80 -15.68 -9.93 -4.41
C GLU A 80 -15.95 -11.37 -3.94
N LEU A 81 -15.73 -12.39 -4.78
CA LEU A 81 -16.00 -13.80 -4.43
C LEU A 81 -15.20 -14.25 -3.21
N HIS A 82 -15.73 -15.16 -2.40
CA HIS A 82 -14.98 -15.81 -1.32
C HIS A 82 -13.84 -16.68 -1.89
N SER A 83 -12.72 -16.83 -1.17
CA SER A 83 -11.54 -17.59 -1.64
C SER A 83 -11.84 -19.02 -2.10
N SER A 84 -12.81 -19.69 -1.47
CA SER A 84 -13.24 -21.04 -1.84
C SER A 84 -13.83 -21.16 -3.25
N GLN A 85 -14.18 -20.03 -3.87
CA GLN A 85 -14.73 -19.95 -5.23
C GLN A 85 -13.66 -19.48 -6.24
N LEU A 86 -12.45 -19.17 -5.77
CA LEU A 86 -11.34 -18.76 -6.62
C LEU A 86 -10.50 -19.98 -7.05
N PRO A 87 -9.89 -19.94 -8.25
CA PRO A 87 -9.00 -21.00 -8.69
C PRO A 87 -7.80 -21.18 -7.75
N THR A 88 -7.56 -22.40 -7.27
CA THR A 88 -6.36 -22.74 -6.49
C THR A 88 -5.26 -23.17 -7.45
N LEU A 89 -4.52 -22.23 -8.02
CA LEU A 89 -3.40 -22.51 -8.95
C LEU A 89 -2.08 -22.09 -8.30
N GLY A 90 -1.16 -23.04 -8.07
CA GLY A 90 0.17 -22.73 -7.54
C GLY A 90 1.16 -22.42 -8.65
N PHE A 91 1.99 -21.38 -8.51
CA PHE A 91 3.04 -21.07 -9.48
C PHE A 91 4.07 -22.21 -9.68
N LYS A 92 4.20 -23.11 -8.70
CA LYS A 92 5.11 -24.27 -8.74
C LYS A 92 4.70 -25.36 -9.74
N ASP A 93 3.48 -25.33 -10.25
CA ASP A 93 2.99 -26.29 -11.25
C ASP A 93 3.41 -25.91 -12.68
N PHE A 94 4.16 -24.80 -12.84
CA PHE A 94 4.48 -24.25 -14.15
C PHE A 94 5.98 -24.22 -14.39
N SER A 95 6.46 -25.17 -15.20
CA SER A 95 7.72 -25.03 -15.91
C SER A 95 7.41 -24.28 -17.21
N PRO A 96 7.90 -23.06 -17.43
CA PRO A 96 7.83 -22.46 -18.75
C PRO A 96 8.63 -23.35 -19.69
N ASN A 97 7.94 -24.11 -20.55
CA ASN A 97 8.61 -24.69 -21.70
C ASN A 97 9.21 -23.52 -22.48
N ASP A 98 10.48 -23.66 -22.84
CA ASP A 98 11.33 -22.66 -23.49
C ASP A 98 10.90 -22.43 -24.95
N THR A 99 9.61 -22.17 -25.19
CA THR A 99 9.08 -21.77 -26.48
C THR A 99 9.33 -20.29 -26.65
N ARG A 100 10.55 -19.97 -27.09
CA ARG A 100 10.89 -18.66 -27.65
C ARG A 100 9.90 -18.34 -28.76
N ALA A 101 9.00 -17.40 -28.52
CA ALA A 101 8.17 -16.84 -29.58
C ALA A 101 9.11 -16.14 -30.58
N ASN A 102 9.33 -16.76 -31.74
CA ASN A 102 10.03 -16.15 -32.86
C ASN A 102 9.20 -14.94 -33.33
N SER A 103 9.49 -13.75 -32.81
CA SER A 103 8.88 -12.50 -33.27
C SER A 103 9.94 -11.65 -34.00
N ASP A 104 10.25 -12.07 -35.23
CA ASP A 104 11.09 -11.30 -36.15
C ASP A 104 10.49 -9.93 -36.55
N ILE A 105 9.30 -9.57 -36.04
CA ILE A 105 8.50 -8.41 -36.45
C ILE A 105 8.70 -7.18 -35.52
N CYS A 106 9.30 -7.32 -34.32
CA CYS A 106 9.42 -6.22 -33.34
C CYS A 106 10.87 -5.71 -33.09
N ARG A 107 11.72 -5.76 -34.13
CA ARG A 107 13.19 -5.84 -34.11
C ARG A 107 14.05 -4.61 -33.73
N HIS A 108 13.55 -3.60 -33.01
CA HIS A 108 14.38 -2.40 -32.72
C HIS A 108 14.88 -2.23 -31.28
N LEU A 109 14.26 -2.88 -30.29
CA LEU A 109 14.76 -2.97 -28.91
C LEU A 109 14.06 -4.15 -28.23
N LEU A 110 14.83 -5.13 -27.77
CA LEU A 110 14.34 -6.24 -26.95
C LEU A 110 14.47 -5.84 -25.47
N THR A 111 13.36 -5.86 -24.76
CA THR A 111 13.28 -5.74 -23.31
C THR A 111 12.79 -7.08 -22.73
N GLU A 112 12.94 -7.30 -21.42
CA GLU A 112 12.37 -8.49 -20.76
C GLU A 112 10.85 -8.62 -21.01
N TYR A 113 10.14 -7.50 -21.25
CA TYR A 113 8.73 -7.50 -21.62
C TYR A 113 8.44 -8.11 -23.00
N ASP A 114 9.41 -8.12 -23.90
CA ASP A 114 9.27 -8.75 -25.22
C ASP A 114 9.53 -10.27 -25.15
N GLU A 115 10.08 -10.78 -24.04
CA GLU A 115 10.25 -12.22 -23.74
C GLU A 115 8.98 -12.84 -23.10
N LEU A 116 8.01 -12.02 -22.68
CA LEU A 116 6.75 -12.48 -22.08
C LEU A 116 5.84 -13.11 -23.13
N SER A 117 5.66 -14.43 -23.04
CA SER A 117 4.80 -15.18 -23.97
C SER A 117 3.30 -14.96 -23.67
N ARG A 118 2.44 -15.23 -24.66
CA ARG A 118 0.98 -15.13 -24.50
C ARG A 118 0.46 -16.11 -23.46
N GLU A 119 1.08 -17.27 -23.36
CA GLU A 119 0.75 -18.32 -22.40
C GLU A 119 1.02 -17.81 -20.98
N ILE A 120 2.19 -17.21 -20.74
CA ILE A 120 2.56 -16.60 -19.45
C ILE A 120 1.55 -15.50 -19.07
N ILE A 121 1.19 -14.64 -20.02
CA ILE A 121 0.23 -13.55 -19.79
C ILE A 121 -1.15 -14.10 -19.42
N SER A 122 -1.63 -15.10 -20.15
CA SER A 122 -2.92 -15.72 -19.90
C SER A 122 -2.94 -16.42 -18.54
N GLU A 123 -1.88 -17.14 -18.20
CA GLU A 123 -1.77 -17.93 -16.98
C GLU A 123 -1.78 -17.06 -15.72
N ALA A 124 -1.01 -15.97 -15.72
CA ALA A 124 -1.05 -14.98 -14.65
C ALA A 124 -2.47 -14.43 -14.42
N GLY A 125 -3.27 -14.28 -15.48
CA GLY A 125 -4.68 -13.86 -15.37
C GLY A 125 -5.63 -14.95 -14.84
N LYS A 126 -5.23 -16.22 -14.81
CA LYS A 126 -6.08 -17.35 -14.34
C LYS A 126 -6.07 -17.54 -12.84
N HIS A 127 -5.01 -17.12 -12.13
CA HIS A 127 -4.98 -17.18 -10.66
C HIS A 127 -5.96 -16.19 -9.99
N LYS A 128 -6.48 -15.22 -10.75
CA LYS A 128 -7.56 -14.28 -10.38
C LYS A 128 -7.31 -13.31 -9.22
N ALA A 129 -6.61 -13.66 -8.15
CA ALA A 129 -6.36 -12.76 -7.03
C ALA A 129 -5.00 -13.00 -6.39
N TYR A 130 -4.30 -11.92 -6.03
CA TYR A 130 -2.95 -11.94 -5.48
C TYR A 130 -2.88 -11.15 -4.19
N THR A 131 -2.25 -11.73 -3.16
CA THR A 131 -1.95 -11.10 -1.88
C THR A 131 -0.63 -10.35 -1.95
N ALA A 132 -0.25 -9.67 -0.87
CA ALA A 132 1.06 -9.01 -0.74
C ALA A 132 2.25 -9.97 -0.92
N ARG A 133 2.09 -11.27 -0.62
CA ARG A 133 3.14 -12.27 -0.86
C ARG A 133 3.07 -12.84 -2.27
N THR A 134 1.90 -13.28 -2.71
CA THR A 134 1.77 -13.98 -4.00
C THR A 134 1.92 -13.04 -5.19
N VAL A 135 1.78 -11.72 -5.00
CA VAL A 135 2.13 -10.74 -6.04
C VAL A 135 3.64 -10.75 -6.32
N LEU A 136 4.50 -10.99 -5.34
CA LEU A 136 5.94 -11.14 -5.57
C LEU A 136 6.24 -12.41 -6.35
N ASP A 137 5.51 -13.51 -6.09
CA ASP A 137 5.59 -14.73 -6.87
C ASP A 137 5.15 -14.51 -8.33
N LEU A 138 4.07 -13.75 -8.53
CA LEU A 138 3.66 -13.31 -9.86
C LEU A 138 4.78 -12.56 -10.58
N ILE A 139 5.45 -11.61 -9.91
CA ILE A 139 6.53 -10.83 -10.53
C ILE A 139 7.75 -11.72 -10.80
N ARG A 140 8.09 -12.67 -9.92
CA ARG A 140 9.14 -13.68 -10.19
C ARG A 140 8.82 -14.50 -11.43
N PHE A 141 7.55 -14.83 -11.63
CA PHE A 141 7.09 -15.57 -12.79
C PHE A 141 7.15 -14.73 -14.08
N VAL A 142 6.66 -13.49 -14.07
CA VAL A 142 6.59 -12.66 -15.29
C VAL A 142 7.88 -11.90 -15.61
N ALA A 143 8.74 -11.64 -14.61
CA ALA A 143 9.96 -10.85 -14.74
C ALA A 143 11.09 -11.39 -13.83
N PRO A 144 11.56 -12.64 -14.05
CA PRO A 144 12.52 -13.31 -13.16
C PRO A 144 13.87 -12.59 -13.06
N LYS A 145 14.38 -12.04 -14.17
CA LYS A 145 15.66 -11.31 -14.21
C LYS A 145 15.60 -10.01 -13.41
N MET A 146 14.49 -9.26 -13.52
CA MET A 146 14.23 -8.09 -12.67
C MET A 146 14.20 -8.46 -11.18
N MET A 147 13.45 -9.50 -10.82
CA MET A 147 13.37 -9.95 -9.43
C MET A 147 14.71 -10.43 -8.89
N GLN A 148 15.51 -11.13 -9.69
CA GLN A 148 16.86 -11.55 -9.28
C GLN A 148 17.73 -10.34 -8.89
N ARG A 149 17.65 -9.22 -9.64
CA ARG A 149 18.36 -7.98 -9.31
C ARG A 149 17.77 -7.32 -8.08
N ALA A 150 16.44 -7.21 -8.00
CA ALA A 150 15.77 -6.56 -6.86
C ALA A 150 16.01 -7.29 -5.54
N GLU A 151 15.95 -8.63 -5.52
CA GLU A 151 16.12 -9.47 -4.32
C GLU A 151 17.57 -9.54 -3.83
N ALA A 152 18.53 -9.10 -4.64
CA ALA A 152 19.89 -8.87 -4.18
C ALA A 152 20.00 -7.65 -3.23
N HIS A 153 19.01 -6.74 -3.27
CA HIS A 153 19.04 -5.46 -2.56
C HIS A 153 17.86 -5.25 -1.60
N PHE A 154 16.72 -5.89 -1.83
CA PHE A 154 15.51 -5.69 -1.05
C PHE A 154 14.98 -7.00 -0.48
N SER A 155 14.23 -6.83 0.61
CA SER A 155 13.58 -7.90 1.32
C SER A 155 12.17 -7.46 1.74
N HIS A 156 11.26 -8.43 1.80
CA HIS A 156 9.83 -8.23 2.05
C HIS A 156 9.29 -9.19 3.11
N GLY A 157 10.18 -9.95 3.75
CA GLY A 157 9.84 -10.96 4.73
C GLY A 157 9.57 -10.39 6.12
N ILE A 158 9.49 -11.30 7.07
CA ILE A 158 9.47 -11.06 8.50
C ILE A 158 10.53 -11.97 9.09
N ALA A 159 11.37 -11.45 9.97
CA ALA A 159 12.33 -12.29 10.66
C ALA A 159 11.63 -13.20 11.67
N ASP A 160 11.93 -14.50 11.59
CA ASP A 160 11.57 -15.45 12.65
C ASP A 160 12.44 -15.22 13.89
N ASP A 161 13.75 -15.08 13.67
CA ASP A 161 14.76 -14.76 14.67
C ASP A 161 15.60 -13.56 14.21
N LEU A 162 15.50 -12.42 14.91
CA LEU A 162 16.22 -11.19 14.58
C LEU A 162 17.71 -11.26 14.93
N ASP A 163 18.15 -12.28 15.69
CA ASP A 163 19.56 -12.52 16.01
C ASP A 163 20.28 -13.37 14.96
N ASP A 164 19.56 -13.88 13.94
CA ASP A 164 20.16 -14.60 12.82
C ASP A 164 21.19 -13.72 12.09
N PRO A 165 22.46 -14.15 11.98
CA PRO A 165 23.52 -13.38 11.32
C PRO A 165 23.21 -12.96 9.88
N LYS A 166 22.28 -13.63 9.19
CA LYS A 166 21.90 -13.24 7.82
C LYS A 166 21.34 -11.81 7.76
N TYR A 167 20.69 -11.32 8.82
CA TYR A 167 20.11 -9.97 8.88
C TYR A 167 21.16 -8.85 8.99
N THR A 168 22.43 -9.20 9.21
CA THR A 168 23.54 -8.24 9.08
C THR A 168 23.77 -7.79 7.64
N HIS A 169 23.30 -8.56 6.65
CA HIS A 169 23.45 -8.23 5.25
C HIS A 169 22.59 -7.02 4.86
N TYR A 170 23.15 -6.06 4.10
CA TYR A 170 22.53 -4.76 3.79
C TYR A 170 21.14 -4.84 3.13
N LYS A 171 20.84 -5.94 2.44
CA LYS A 171 19.54 -6.16 1.79
C LYS A 171 18.34 -6.15 2.76
N TYR A 172 18.60 -6.35 4.05
CA TYR A 172 17.58 -6.38 5.10
C TYR A 172 17.40 -5.05 5.82
N TRP A 173 18.35 -4.12 5.73
CA TRP A 173 18.37 -2.90 6.55
C TRP A 173 17.19 -1.95 6.27
N SER A 174 16.64 -1.98 5.06
CA SER A 174 15.45 -1.19 4.70
C SER A 174 14.13 -1.85 5.11
N ASN A 175 14.16 -3.08 5.63
CA ASN A 175 12.98 -3.80 6.11
C ASN A 175 12.92 -3.75 7.65
N PRO A 176 12.02 -2.93 8.23
CA PRO A 176 11.90 -2.81 9.68
C PRO A 176 11.30 -4.06 10.35
N LEU A 177 10.85 -5.05 9.57
CA LEU A 177 10.39 -6.36 10.05
C LEU A 177 11.50 -7.43 10.05
N GLU A 178 12.68 -7.09 9.53
CA GLU A 178 13.86 -7.97 9.47
C GLU A 178 15.12 -7.33 10.06
N THR A 179 15.03 -6.07 10.50
CA THR A 179 16.10 -5.36 11.21
C THR A 179 15.50 -4.69 12.44
N ARG A 180 16.14 -4.86 13.61
CA ARG A 180 15.74 -4.20 14.86
C ARG A 180 16.35 -2.81 15.00
N LEU A 181 15.69 -1.95 15.77
CA LEU A 181 16.25 -0.67 16.18
C LEU A 181 17.55 -0.86 16.99
N PRO A 182 18.47 0.11 16.92
CA PRO A 182 19.71 0.04 17.69
C PRO A 182 19.43 0.08 19.19
N ASN A 183 20.39 -0.43 19.98
CA ASN A 183 20.35 -0.27 21.43
C ASN A 183 20.73 1.17 21.83
N ALA A 184 19.75 2.07 21.74
CA ALA A 184 19.89 3.48 22.07
C ALA A 184 18.79 3.87 23.07
N PRO A 185 19.06 3.86 24.39
CA PRO A 185 18.03 4.11 25.42
C PRO A 185 17.59 5.57 25.49
N ASP A 186 18.46 6.51 25.11
CA ASP A 186 18.17 7.96 25.11
C ASP A 186 17.53 8.45 23.79
N MET A 187 17.27 7.53 22.84
CA MET A 187 16.66 7.85 21.55
C MET A 187 15.14 7.88 21.67
N GLU A 188 14.51 8.92 21.13
CA GLU A 188 13.07 8.98 20.91
C GLU A 188 12.75 8.85 19.41
N ILE A 189 11.62 8.20 19.11
CA ILE A 189 11.13 8.00 17.74
C ILE A 189 9.84 8.77 17.56
N TYR A 190 9.79 9.59 16.50
CA TYR A 190 8.64 10.41 16.14
C TYR A 190 8.11 9.98 14.78
N CYS A 191 6.87 9.52 14.74
CA CYS A 191 6.22 9.09 13.51
C CYS A 191 5.19 10.13 13.10
N LEU A 192 5.63 11.00 12.20
CA LEU A 192 4.91 12.17 11.71
C LEU A 192 4.30 11.81 10.34
N TYR A 193 2.98 11.70 10.23
CA TYR A 193 2.36 11.36 8.95
C TYR A 193 0.95 11.94 8.78
N GLY A 194 0.55 12.08 7.52
CA GLY A 194 -0.76 12.58 7.13
C GLY A 194 -1.82 11.50 7.13
N MET A 195 -3.07 11.88 7.37
CA MET A 195 -4.23 10.98 7.33
C MET A 195 -5.49 11.70 6.86
N GLY A 196 -6.54 10.94 6.53
CA GLY A 196 -7.84 11.45 6.14
C GLY A 196 -8.00 11.65 4.63
N ILE A 197 -7.10 11.10 3.80
CA ILE A 197 -7.14 11.21 2.35
C ILE A 197 -7.33 9.81 1.74
N PRO A 198 -8.22 9.63 0.73
CA PRO A 198 -8.31 8.38 0.02
C PRO A 198 -6.97 8.02 -0.65
N THR A 199 -6.39 6.88 -0.25
CA THR A 199 -5.11 6.36 -0.74
C THR A 199 -5.27 5.00 -1.38
N GLU A 200 -4.60 4.77 -2.51
CA GLU A 200 -4.70 3.53 -3.28
C GLU A 200 -4.17 2.32 -2.48
N ARG A 201 -4.97 1.25 -2.42
CA ARG A 201 -4.70 0.08 -1.56
C ARG A 201 -4.70 -1.25 -2.29
N ALA A 202 -5.52 -1.39 -3.33
CA ALA A 202 -5.63 -2.58 -4.16
C ALA A 202 -6.23 -2.25 -5.54
N TYR A 203 -5.96 -3.09 -6.53
CA TYR A 203 -6.29 -2.82 -7.92
C TYR A 203 -7.01 -4.00 -8.59
N ILE A 204 -8.00 -3.68 -9.41
CA ILE A 204 -8.70 -4.61 -10.28
C ILE A 204 -8.15 -4.42 -11.70
N TYR A 205 -7.52 -5.47 -12.22
CA TYR A 205 -6.96 -5.53 -13.56
C TYR A 205 -7.86 -6.33 -14.51
N LYS A 206 -7.70 -6.07 -15.80
CA LYS A 206 -8.20 -6.89 -16.91
C LYS A 206 -7.07 -7.15 -17.90
N LEU A 207 -7.17 -8.27 -18.61
CA LEU A 207 -6.28 -8.55 -19.73
C LEU A 207 -6.62 -7.64 -20.90
N SER A 208 -5.60 -7.15 -21.58
CA SER A 208 -5.77 -6.43 -22.84
C SER A 208 -6.04 -7.43 -23.97
N SER A 209 -7.10 -7.19 -24.73
CA SER A 209 -7.47 -7.98 -25.92
C SER A 209 -6.70 -7.58 -27.18
N VAL A 210 -5.78 -6.61 -27.10
CA VAL A 210 -5.15 -6.00 -28.27
C VAL A 210 -3.80 -6.65 -28.56
N ASP A 211 -3.81 -7.47 -29.61
CA ASP A 211 -2.64 -8.14 -30.21
C ASP A 211 -1.82 -7.19 -31.10
N ARG A 212 -1.33 -6.09 -30.53
CA ARG A 212 -0.35 -5.22 -31.20
C ARG A 212 1.03 -5.45 -30.61
N CYS A 213 2.07 -5.37 -31.45
CA CYS A 213 3.46 -5.33 -30.98
C CYS A 213 3.59 -4.24 -29.89
N ARG A 214 4.16 -4.60 -28.73
CA ARG A 214 4.33 -3.73 -27.54
C ARG A 214 3.03 -3.28 -26.85
N SER A 215 1.98 -4.10 -26.85
CA SER A 215 0.79 -3.82 -26.04
C SER A 215 1.04 -4.08 -24.55
N ILE A 216 0.45 -3.25 -23.68
CA ILE A 216 0.49 -3.48 -22.24
C ILE A 216 -0.51 -4.61 -21.91
N PRO A 217 -0.06 -5.77 -21.41
CA PRO A 217 -0.89 -6.97 -21.28
C PRO A 217 -1.97 -6.86 -20.20
N TYR A 218 -1.69 -6.10 -19.14
CA TYR A 218 -2.59 -5.90 -18.00
C TYR A 218 -2.94 -4.41 -17.87
N ARG A 219 -4.23 -4.10 -17.71
CA ARG A 219 -4.70 -2.73 -17.50
C ARG A 219 -5.65 -2.69 -16.32
N ILE A 220 -5.62 -1.61 -15.55
CA ILE A 220 -6.64 -1.37 -14.52
C ILE A 220 -8.01 -1.33 -15.22
N ASP A 221 -8.97 -2.06 -14.68
CA ASP A 221 -10.33 -2.09 -15.19
C ASP A 221 -11.12 -0.89 -14.67
N THR A 222 -11.01 0.22 -15.39
CA THR A 222 -11.71 1.48 -15.06
C THR A 222 -13.23 1.36 -15.06
N SER A 223 -13.80 0.28 -15.60
CA SER A 223 -15.23 0.01 -15.57
C SER A 223 -15.70 -0.57 -14.22
N ALA A 224 -14.78 -1.13 -13.42
CA ALA A 224 -15.07 -1.69 -12.11
C ALA A 224 -15.30 -0.58 -11.08
N ASN A 225 -16.57 -0.29 -10.80
CA ASN A 225 -16.99 0.66 -9.77
C ASN A 225 -17.91 -0.04 -8.78
N ALA A 226 -17.90 0.41 -7.52
CA ALA A 226 -18.91 0.02 -6.55
C ALA A 226 -20.32 0.48 -6.96
N GLY A 227 -21.35 -0.22 -6.47
CA GLY A 227 -22.75 0.08 -6.80
C GLY A 227 -23.32 1.28 -6.04
N SER A 228 -22.71 1.66 -4.91
CA SER A 228 -23.20 2.73 -4.03
C SER A 228 -22.32 3.98 -4.05
N GLN A 229 -22.93 5.15 -3.87
CA GLN A 229 -22.22 6.41 -3.67
C GLN A 229 -21.41 6.37 -2.35
N GLY A 230 -20.12 6.71 -2.41
CA GLY A 230 -19.23 6.74 -1.24
C GLY A 230 -18.55 5.40 -0.91
N ALA A 231 -18.66 4.41 -1.79
CA ALA A 231 -17.93 3.17 -1.64
C ALA A 231 -16.44 3.30 -2.01
N CYS A 232 -15.64 2.38 -1.47
CA CYS A 232 -14.19 2.40 -1.53
C CYS A 232 -13.62 1.99 -2.89
N LEU A 233 -14.42 1.39 -3.76
CA LEU A 233 -14.02 0.96 -5.10
C LEU A 233 -14.45 2.00 -6.15
N LYS A 234 -13.47 2.62 -6.80
CA LYS A 234 -13.68 3.56 -7.91
C LYS A 234 -12.68 3.32 -9.02
N GLY A 235 -13.17 3.17 -10.25
CA GLY A 235 -12.34 3.06 -11.45
C GLY A 235 -11.34 1.89 -11.41
N GLY A 236 -11.70 0.77 -10.78
CA GLY A 236 -10.82 -0.38 -10.61
C GLY A 236 -9.79 -0.24 -9.49
N VAL A 237 -9.90 0.76 -8.63
CA VAL A 237 -9.00 0.98 -7.48
C VAL A 237 -9.80 0.97 -6.19
N TYR A 238 -9.35 0.16 -5.23
CA TYR A 238 -9.80 0.19 -3.85
C TYR A 238 -8.97 1.21 -3.07
N PHE A 239 -9.64 2.11 -2.36
CA PHE A 239 -9.01 3.14 -1.55
C PHE A 239 -9.13 2.82 -0.05
N SER A 240 -8.06 3.06 0.70
CA SER A 240 -8.04 3.09 2.17
C SER A 240 -7.71 4.50 2.67
N ASP A 241 -7.50 4.64 3.98
CA ASP A 241 -7.07 5.91 4.58
C ASP A 241 -5.55 6.03 4.41
N GLY A 242 -5.05 7.26 4.41
CA GLY A 242 -3.64 7.59 4.24
C GLY A 242 -3.45 9.03 3.79
N ASP A 243 -2.35 9.28 3.07
CA ASP A 243 -1.91 10.62 2.67
C ASP A 243 -1.98 10.87 1.15
N GLU A 244 -2.89 10.21 0.42
CA GLU A 244 -2.98 10.12 -1.05
C GLU A 244 -2.01 9.09 -1.69
N SER A 245 -0.83 8.87 -1.12
CA SER A 245 0.21 8.00 -1.71
C SER A 245 0.52 6.75 -0.89
N VAL A 246 0.68 6.93 0.42
CA VAL A 246 1.08 5.91 1.38
C VAL A 246 -0.14 5.55 2.23
N PRO A 247 -0.60 4.27 2.21
CA PRO A 247 -1.70 3.83 3.06
C PRO A 247 -1.35 4.00 4.53
N LEU A 248 -2.35 4.32 5.35
CA LEU A 248 -2.22 4.50 6.81
C LEU A 248 -1.51 3.32 7.49
N MET A 249 -1.80 2.10 7.05
CA MET A 249 -1.10 0.90 7.54
C MET A 249 0.41 0.99 7.29
N SER A 250 0.85 1.43 6.12
CA SER A 250 2.27 1.59 5.82
C SER A 250 2.92 2.68 6.67
N ALA A 251 2.24 3.82 6.82
CA ALA A 251 2.77 5.00 7.50
C ALA A 251 2.90 4.80 9.02
N GLY A 252 1.89 4.18 9.65
CA GLY A 252 1.78 4.15 11.11
C GLY A 252 2.05 2.80 11.78
N PHE A 253 2.06 1.68 11.04
CA PHE A 253 2.07 0.34 11.66
C PHE A 253 3.24 0.10 12.62
N MET A 254 4.47 0.41 12.17
CA MET A 254 5.64 0.18 13.00
C MET A 254 5.55 0.99 14.29
N CYS A 255 5.14 2.24 14.23
CA CYS A 255 5.09 3.09 15.43
C CYS A 255 3.92 2.74 16.36
N ALA A 256 2.81 2.25 15.81
CA ALA A 256 1.64 1.85 16.57
C ALA A 256 1.79 0.47 17.24
N ARG A 257 2.62 -0.41 16.69
CA ARG A 257 2.75 -1.79 17.19
C ARG A 257 4.18 -2.31 17.18
N GLY A 258 4.89 -2.23 16.06
CA GLY A 258 6.23 -2.82 15.92
C GLY A 258 7.27 -2.26 16.89
N TRP A 259 7.30 -0.94 17.07
CA TRP A 259 8.25 -0.20 17.91
C TRP A 259 7.61 0.37 19.18
N LYS A 260 6.32 0.11 19.43
CA LYS A 260 5.64 0.68 20.58
C LYS A 260 6.07 -0.03 21.86
N GLY A 261 6.87 0.66 22.68
CA GLY A 261 7.45 0.10 23.89
C GLY A 261 8.57 -0.90 23.58
N LYS A 262 8.84 -1.80 24.53
CA LYS A 262 9.86 -2.84 24.37
C LYS A 262 9.31 -4.04 23.61
N THR A 263 9.82 -4.24 22.39
CA THR A 263 9.41 -5.33 21.49
C THR A 263 10.66 -6.01 20.92
N ARG A 264 10.50 -7.09 20.15
CA ARG A 264 11.63 -7.69 19.41
C ARG A 264 12.24 -6.74 18.36
N PHE A 265 11.47 -5.78 17.86
CA PHE A 265 11.93 -4.77 16.90
C PHE A 265 12.46 -3.48 17.57
N ASN A 266 12.13 -3.24 18.84
CA ASN A 266 12.60 -2.14 19.66
C ASN A 266 13.20 -2.66 20.99
N PRO A 267 14.41 -3.23 20.95
CA PRO A 267 15.00 -3.93 22.10
C PRO A 267 15.38 -2.99 23.25
N SER A 268 15.73 -1.73 22.96
CA SER A 268 16.01 -0.72 23.99
C SER A 268 14.72 -0.17 24.62
N GLY A 269 13.57 -0.34 23.96
CA GLY A 269 12.32 0.26 24.38
C GLY A 269 12.30 1.78 24.20
N ALA A 270 12.98 2.28 23.15
CA ALA A 270 13.00 3.70 22.79
C ALA A 270 11.56 4.27 22.76
N PRO A 271 11.25 5.35 23.49
CA PRO A 271 9.93 5.98 23.45
C PRO A 271 9.54 6.30 22.02
N THR A 272 8.34 5.88 21.62
CA THR A 272 7.83 6.05 20.25
C THR A 272 6.51 6.79 20.30
N TYR A 273 6.47 7.94 19.63
CA TYR A 273 5.32 8.84 19.58
C TYR A 273 4.75 8.92 18.17
N ILE A 274 3.42 8.84 18.08
CA ILE A 274 2.70 9.01 16.83
C ILE A 274 2.13 10.42 16.79
N ARG A 275 2.36 11.14 15.69
CA ARG A 275 1.72 12.43 15.42
C ARG A 275 1.05 12.41 14.06
N GLU A 276 -0.27 12.34 14.10
CA GLU A 276 -1.10 12.36 12.90
C GLU A 276 -1.54 13.78 12.58
N TYR A 277 -1.46 14.13 11.30
CA TYR A 277 -1.91 15.40 10.76
C TYR A 277 -3.16 15.15 9.90
N PRO A 278 -4.37 15.45 10.39
CA PRO A 278 -5.58 15.33 9.59
C PRO A 278 -5.56 16.29 8.41
N HIS A 279 -5.85 15.78 7.22
CA HIS A 279 -5.91 16.60 6.01
C HIS A 279 -7.04 17.63 6.10
N GLN A 280 -6.68 18.90 5.91
CA GLN A 280 -7.64 19.95 5.59
C GLN A 280 -7.30 20.53 4.20
N PRO A 281 -8.26 20.50 3.25
CA PRO A 281 -8.03 21.08 1.94
C PRO A 281 -7.91 22.61 2.05
N PRO A 282 -7.13 23.26 1.18
CA PRO A 282 -7.01 24.71 1.16
C PRO A 282 -8.39 25.38 0.99
N ALA A 283 -8.62 26.46 1.73
CA ALA A 283 -9.90 27.17 1.71
C ALA A 283 -10.14 27.93 0.38
N SER A 284 -9.07 28.21 -0.37
CA SER A 284 -9.13 28.85 -1.67
C SER A 284 -7.94 28.47 -2.56
N LEU A 285 -8.08 28.65 -3.88
CA LEU A 285 -7.01 28.42 -4.85
C LEU A 285 -5.77 29.30 -4.60
N LEU A 286 -5.95 30.46 -3.95
CA LEU A 286 -4.87 31.39 -3.62
C LEU A 286 -3.97 30.91 -2.47
N GLU A 287 -4.47 29.98 -1.65
CA GLU A 287 -3.69 29.33 -0.57
C GLU A 287 -2.71 28.27 -1.12
N GLY A 288 -2.76 28.01 -2.43
CA GLY A 288 -1.90 27.04 -3.09
C GLY A 288 -2.12 25.63 -2.54
N ARG A 289 -1.11 25.08 -1.88
CA ARG A 289 -1.10 23.71 -1.33
C ARG A 289 -1.77 23.58 0.04
N GLY A 290 -2.15 24.69 0.67
CA GLY A 290 -2.82 24.71 1.97
C GLY A 290 -1.87 24.53 3.15
N SER A 291 -2.07 25.33 4.20
CA SER A 291 -1.23 25.32 5.41
C SER A 291 -1.49 24.12 6.35
N GLU A 292 -2.58 23.41 6.12
CA GLU A 292 -3.03 22.24 6.88
C GLU A 292 -3.23 21.00 5.98
N SER A 293 -2.70 21.02 4.76
CA SER A 293 -2.73 19.86 3.89
C SER A 293 -1.86 18.75 4.48
N ALA A 294 -2.40 17.54 4.49
CA ALA A 294 -1.69 16.34 4.89
C ALA A 294 -1.45 15.37 3.71
N ALA A 295 -1.55 15.87 2.47
CA ALA A 295 -1.19 15.08 1.30
C ALA A 295 0.32 14.82 1.27
N HIS A 296 0.73 13.68 0.72
CA HIS A 296 2.07 13.11 0.85
C HIS A 296 3.21 14.12 0.62
N VAL A 297 3.09 14.96 -0.40
CA VAL A 297 4.09 16.00 -0.70
C VAL A 297 3.81 17.30 0.06
N ASP A 298 2.54 17.67 0.20
CA ASP A 298 2.13 18.97 0.75
C ASP A 298 2.28 19.03 2.27
N ILE A 299 2.35 17.88 2.95
CA ILE A 299 2.56 17.79 4.40
C ILE A 299 3.85 18.48 4.85
N MET A 300 4.86 18.64 3.98
CA MET A 300 6.06 19.41 4.27
C MET A 300 5.78 20.91 4.51
N GLY A 301 4.66 21.42 3.99
CA GLY A 301 4.16 22.78 4.23
C GLY A 301 3.14 22.86 5.38
N ASN A 302 2.82 21.74 6.04
CA ASN A 302 1.86 21.71 7.12
C ASN A 302 2.41 22.40 8.37
N VAL A 303 1.72 23.43 8.84
CA VAL A 303 2.19 24.28 9.95
C VAL A 303 2.34 23.50 11.25
N ALA A 304 1.45 22.54 11.52
CA ALA A 304 1.53 21.71 12.72
C ALA A 304 2.74 20.77 12.67
N LEU A 305 3.01 20.15 11.51
CA LEU A 305 4.19 19.30 11.30
C LEU A 305 5.47 20.11 11.46
N ILE A 306 5.57 21.26 10.79
CA ILE A 306 6.75 22.13 10.87
C ILE A 306 6.98 22.56 12.32
N LYS A 307 5.92 22.90 13.06
CA LYS A 307 6.02 23.26 14.48
C LYS A 307 6.58 22.10 15.31
N ASP A 308 6.09 20.88 15.13
CA ASP A 308 6.59 19.71 15.87
C ASP A 308 8.07 19.43 15.53
N VAL A 309 8.44 19.46 14.24
CA VAL A 309 9.84 19.30 13.81
C VAL A 309 10.76 20.36 14.42
N LEU A 310 10.34 21.63 14.43
CA LEU A 310 11.12 22.71 15.03
C LEU A 310 11.26 22.56 16.55
N ARG A 311 10.22 22.08 17.23
CA ARG A 311 10.27 21.83 18.68
C ARG A 311 11.21 20.69 19.01
N VAL A 312 11.15 19.58 18.28
CA VAL A 312 12.09 18.46 18.44
C VAL A 312 13.53 18.92 18.17
N ALA A 313 13.75 19.67 17.09
CA ALA A 313 15.07 20.22 16.77
C ALA A 313 15.60 21.21 17.84
N ALA A 314 14.71 21.88 18.57
CA ALA A 314 15.03 22.74 19.70
C ALA A 314 15.24 21.99 21.04
N GLY A 315 15.13 20.65 21.03
CA GLY A 315 15.35 19.79 22.19
C GLY A 315 14.11 19.44 23.00
N ALA A 316 12.91 19.73 22.50
CA ALA A 316 11.68 19.30 23.17
C ALA A 316 11.50 17.78 23.05
N THR A 317 11.14 17.15 24.16
CA THR A 317 10.82 15.72 24.28
C THR A 317 9.41 15.41 23.79
N GLY A 318 9.11 14.13 23.54
CA GLY A 318 7.78 13.75 23.04
C GLY A 318 6.67 14.06 24.03
N GLU A 319 6.95 14.01 25.34
CA GLU A 319 6.03 14.43 26.38
C GLU A 319 5.74 15.93 26.32
N GLU A 320 6.75 16.77 26.09
CA GLU A 320 6.57 18.23 25.92
C GLU A 320 5.80 18.58 24.64
N LEU A 321 5.90 17.76 23.59
CA LEU A 321 5.04 17.84 22.41
C LEU A 321 3.58 17.40 22.68
N GLY A 322 3.29 16.86 23.86
CA GLY A 322 1.96 16.37 24.25
C GLY A 322 1.72 14.88 23.98
N GLY A 323 2.78 14.10 23.74
CA GLY A 323 2.71 12.65 23.55
C GLY A 323 2.11 12.23 22.21
N ASP A 324 1.41 11.09 22.22
CA ASP A 324 0.71 10.57 21.05
C ASP A 324 -0.49 11.44 20.66
N GLN A 325 -0.58 11.79 19.38
CA GLN A 325 -1.73 12.43 18.76
C GLN A 325 -2.24 11.51 17.63
N ILE A 326 -3.29 10.73 17.93
CA ILE A 326 -3.85 9.72 17.04
C ILE A 326 -5.33 10.01 16.82
N PHE A 327 -5.73 10.20 15.57
CA PHE A 327 -7.11 10.42 15.12
C PHE A 327 -7.66 9.24 14.31
N SER A 328 -6.77 8.42 13.75
CA SER A 328 -7.10 7.32 12.86
C SER A 328 -7.35 6.01 13.61
N ASP A 329 -7.79 5.01 12.84
CA ASP A 329 -7.96 3.64 13.32
C ASP A 329 -6.65 2.83 13.39
N ILE A 330 -5.47 3.46 13.24
CA ILE A 330 -4.18 2.76 13.13
C ILE A 330 -3.91 1.79 14.29
N VAL A 331 -4.30 2.13 15.52
CA VAL A 331 -4.10 1.25 16.69
C VAL A 331 -4.98 0.01 16.61
N ARG A 332 -6.23 0.15 16.13
CA ARG A 332 -7.15 -0.98 15.91
C ARG A 332 -6.64 -1.85 14.77
N MET A 333 -6.28 -1.23 13.65
CA MET A 333 -5.77 -1.91 12.46
C MET A 333 -4.46 -2.64 12.74
N SER A 334 -3.53 -1.99 13.44
CA SER A 334 -2.24 -2.60 13.80
C SER A 334 -2.45 -3.83 14.69
N ARG A 335 -3.38 -3.81 15.65
CA ARG A 335 -3.74 -4.97 16.50
C ARG A 335 -4.41 -6.10 15.73
N ALA A 336 -5.12 -5.79 14.64
CA ALA A 336 -5.75 -6.81 13.82
C ALA A 336 -4.72 -7.64 13.03
N THR A 337 -3.49 -7.14 12.82
CA THR A 337 -2.43 -7.91 12.14
C THR A 337 -2.05 -9.17 12.92
N ARG A 338 -1.56 -10.17 12.20
CA ARG A 338 -1.13 -11.45 12.78
C ARG A 338 0.35 -11.43 13.22
N LEU A 339 0.94 -10.24 13.40
CA LEU A 339 2.34 -10.08 13.77
C LEU A 339 2.56 -10.28 15.27
N THR A 340 3.50 -11.16 15.62
CA THR A 340 4.05 -11.24 16.98
C THR A 340 5.16 -10.20 17.15
N VAL A 341 5.02 -9.35 18.17
CA VAL A 341 5.96 -8.27 18.54
C VAL A 341 6.71 -8.57 19.83
#